data_AF-A0A382IUJ6-F1
#
_entry.id   AF-A0A382IUJ6-F1
#
_cell.length_a   1.000
_cell.length_b   1.000
_cell.length_c   1.000
_cell.angle_alpha   90.00
_cell.angle_beta   90.00
_cell.angle_gamma   90.00
#
_symmetry.space_group_name_H-M   'P 1'
#
loop_
_entity.id
_entity.type
_entity.pdbx_description
1 polymer ?
#
loop_
_entity_poly.entity_id
_entity_poly.type
_entity_poly.pdbx_seq_one_letter_code
_entity_poly.pdbx_strand_id
1 'polypeptide(L)'
;MKQYLYTILLLLFLGCKGDAELAMERGIQYYEWEKIEKAILEFKYVIHTLSAETGKKHYQQIQLLSRAYHNLAVAYAKQTWYKDALKEAERAFELVPTDDNRKVMELIQKKISSKSESLSSP
;
A
#
# COMPACT_ATOMS: atom_id res chain seq x y z
N MET A 1 25.92 -7.04 33.95
CA MET A 1 24.83 -7.87 33.37
C MET A 1 23.43 -7.43 33.78
N LYS A 2 23.13 -7.19 35.07
CA LYS A 2 21.79 -6.70 35.50
C LYS A 2 21.36 -5.38 34.84
N GLN A 3 22.26 -4.41 34.63
CA GLN A 3 21.93 -3.15 33.96
C GLN A 3 21.49 -3.32 32.50
N TYR A 4 22.19 -4.15 31.72
CA TYR A 4 21.79 -4.46 30.34
C TYR A 4 20.46 -5.20 30.26
N LEU A 5 20.13 -5.99 31.28
CA LEU A 5 18.82 -6.66 31.39
C LEU A 5 17.68 -5.64 31.53
N TYR A 6 17.87 -4.57 32.33
CA TYR A 6 16.89 -3.49 32.44
C TYR A 6 16.79 -2.68 31.14
N THR A 7 17.90 -2.47 30.43
CA THR A 7 17.88 -1.80 29.13
C THR A 7 17.16 -2.62 28.06
N ILE A 8 17.38 -3.94 28.00
CA ILE A 8 16.66 -4.86 27.11
C ILE A 8 15.17 -4.92 27.46
N LEU A 9 14.83 -4.94 28.76
CA LEU A 9 13.44 -4.94 29.23
C LEU A 9 12.71 -3.64 28.86
N LEU A 10 13.38 -2.49 28.92
CA LEU A 10 12.86 -1.19 28.48
C LEU A 10 12.59 -1.13 26.97
N LEU A 11 13.42 -1.78 26.16
CA LEU A 11 13.26 -1.82 24.70
C LEU A 11 12.03 -2.63 24.24
N LEU A 12 11.59 -3.60 25.03
CA LEU A 12 10.41 -4.43 24.73
C LEU A 12 9.07 -3.68 24.84
N PHE A 13 9.02 -2.56 25.57
CA PHE A 13 7.80 -1.76 25.75
C PHE A 13 7.58 -0.67 24.70
N LEU A 14 8.54 -0.46 23.79
CA LEU A 14 8.47 0.60 22.77
C LEU A 14 7.71 0.20 21.49
N GLY A 15 7.26 -1.05 21.37
CA GLY A 15 6.67 -1.58 20.14
C GLY A 15 5.19 -1.89 20.26
N CYS A 16 4.33 -0.87 20.21
CA CYS A 16 2.89 -1.08 20.02
C CYS A 16 2.49 -0.52 18.64
N LYS A 17 2.68 -1.32 17.58
CA LYS A 17 2.14 -1.05 16.24
C LYS A 17 0.91 -1.91 16.02
N GLY A 18 -0.09 -1.39 15.31
CA GLY A 18 -1.27 -2.16 14.95
C GLY A 18 -1.00 -3.22 13.89
N ASP A 19 -1.82 -4.27 13.82
CA ASP A 19 -1.67 -5.35 12.82
C ASP A 19 -1.66 -4.82 11.38
N ALA A 20 -2.48 -3.79 11.11
CA ALA A 20 -2.52 -3.13 9.80
C ALA A 20 -1.22 -2.37 9.47
N GLU A 21 -0.58 -1.72 10.45
CA GLU A 21 0.70 -1.03 10.24
C GLU A 21 1.82 -2.03 9.99
N LEU A 22 1.86 -3.13 10.75
CA LEU A 22 2.83 -4.19 10.57
C LEU A 22 2.66 -4.90 9.21
N ALA A 23 1.42 -5.12 8.77
CA ALA A 23 1.14 -5.65 7.44
C ALA A 23 1.58 -4.67 6.34
N MET A 24 1.37 -3.36 6.51
CA MET A 24 1.87 -2.36 5.57
C MET A 24 3.39 -2.44 5.38
N GLU A 25 4.14 -2.46 6.49
CA GLU A 25 5.61 -2.55 6.46
C GLU A 25 6.08 -3.84 5.80
N ARG A 26 5.45 -4.96 6.13
CA ARG A 26 5.74 -6.26 5.53
C ARG A 26 5.44 -6.29 4.04
N GLY A 27 4.35 -5.66 3.61
CA GLY A 27 3.99 -5.51 2.19
C GLY A 27 5.03 -4.72 1.42
N ILE A 28 5.50 -3.60 1.97
CA ILE A 28 6.59 -2.80 1.38
C ILE A 28 7.87 -3.65 1.28
N GLN A 29 8.24 -4.34 2.36
CA GLN A 29 9.43 -5.20 2.35
C GLN A 29 9.35 -6.32 1.30
N TYR A 30 8.19 -6.95 1.15
CA TYR A 30 7.98 -7.94 0.10
C TYR A 30 8.05 -7.35 -1.30
N TYR A 31 7.58 -6.12 -1.50
CA TYR A 31 7.69 -5.43 -2.78
C TYR A 31 9.16 -5.17 -3.15
N GLU A 32 9.96 -4.66 -2.21
CA GLU A 32 11.39 -4.41 -2.39
C GLU A 32 12.18 -5.70 -2.68
N TRP A 33 11.75 -6.84 -2.15
CA TRP A 33 12.32 -8.16 -2.45
C TRP A 33 11.76 -8.82 -3.72
N GLU A 34 11.01 -8.08 -4.53
CA GLU A 34 10.33 -8.58 -5.73
C GLU A 34 9.34 -9.72 -5.51
N LYS A 35 8.91 -9.94 -4.26
CA LYS A 35 7.87 -10.92 -3.90
C LYS A 35 6.49 -10.29 -4.07
N ILE A 36 6.16 -9.91 -5.31
CA ILE A 36 5.01 -9.04 -5.62
C ILE A 36 3.68 -9.63 -5.16
N GLU A 37 3.45 -10.93 -5.33
CA GLU A 37 2.22 -11.59 -4.86
C GLU A 37 2.06 -11.50 -3.34
N LYS A 38 3.16 -11.66 -2.58
CA LYS A 38 3.13 -11.51 -1.12
C LYS A 38 2.85 -10.06 -0.74
N ALA A 39 3.47 -9.10 -1.41
CA ALA A 39 3.20 -7.68 -1.19
C ALA A 39 1.71 -7.34 -1.41
N ILE A 40 1.12 -7.85 -2.49
CA ILE A 40 -0.31 -7.70 -2.81
C ILE A 40 -1.18 -8.23 -1.66
N LEU A 41 -0.90 -9.43 -1.16
CA LEU A 41 -1.67 -10.01 -0.06
C LEU A 41 -1.63 -9.15 1.20
N GLU A 42 -0.46 -8.61 1.54
CA GLU A 42 -0.31 -7.73 2.70
C GLU A 42 -1.07 -6.41 2.55
N PHE A 43 -0.95 -5.73 1.39
CA PHE A 43 -1.69 -4.49 1.15
C PHE A 43 -3.20 -4.72 1.16
N LYS A 44 -3.68 -5.83 0.61
CA LYS A 44 -5.10 -6.21 0.67
C LYS A 44 -5.56 -6.50 2.09
N TYR A 45 -4.70 -7.10 2.93
CA TYR A 45 -5.00 -7.29 4.35
C TYR A 45 -5.19 -5.93 5.05
N VAL A 46 -4.29 -4.97 4.83
CA VAL A 46 -4.44 -3.60 5.38
C VAL A 46 -5.77 -2.98 4.95
N ILE A 47 -6.09 -3.04 3.66
CA ILE A 47 -7.34 -2.50 3.12
C ILE A 47 -8.54 -3.17 3.77
N HIS A 48 -8.56 -4.50 3.86
CA HIS A 48 -9.67 -5.24 4.43
C HIS A 48 -9.89 -4.89 5.90
N THR A 49 -8.81 -4.92 6.70
CA THR A 49 -8.83 -4.60 8.13
C THR A 49 -9.39 -3.20 8.36
N LEU A 50 -8.85 -2.19 7.68
CA LEU A 50 -9.27 -0.80 7.89
C LEU A 50 -10.66 -0.53 7.29
N SER A 51 -11.03 -1.16 6.18
CA SER A 51 -12.35 -0.93 5.55
C SER A 51 -13.48 -1.57 6.35
N ALA A 52 -13.22 -2.70 7.02
CA ALA A 52 -14.19 -3.40 7.85
C ALA A 52 -14.48 -2.72 9.20
N GLU A 53 -13.63 -1.80 9.65
CA GLU A 53 -13.85 -1.05 10.89
C GLU A 53 -15.15 -0.22 10.82
N THR A 54 -16.12 -0.61 11.64
CA THR A 54 -17.43 0.04 11.80
C THR A 54 -17.31 1.24 12.75
N GLY A 55 -16.75 2.34 12.25
CA GLY A 55 -16.58 3.56 13.03
C GLY A 55 -16.00 4.70 12.21
N LYS A 56 -15.96 5.92 12.80
CA LYS A 56 -15.21 7.03 12.21
C LYS A 56 -13.73 6.69 12.25
N LYS A 57 -13.12 6.55 11.08
CA LYS A 57 -11.67 6.34 10.95
C LYS A 57 -10.93 7.56 11.46
N HIS A 58 -9.90 7.33 12.25
CA HIS A 58 -8.98 8.40 12.63
C HIS A 58 -8.14 8.81 11.42
N TYR A 59 -7.69 10.07 11.39
CA TYR A 59 -6.91 10.62 10.28
C TYR A 59 -5.72 9.73 9.87
N GLN A 60 -5.01 9.16 10.85
CA GLN A 60 -3.89 8.23 10.62
C GLN A 60 -4.33 6.94 9.89
N GLN A 61 -5.50 6.39 10.21
CA GLN A 61 -6.03 5.22 9.52
C GLN A 61 -6.44 5.54 8.08
N ILE A 62 -6.98 6.75 7.84
CA ILE A 62 -7.29 7.22 6.47
C ILE A 62 -6.00 7.31 5.64
N GLN A 63 -4.93 7.88 6.22
CA GLN A 63 -3.62 7.94 5.57
C GLN A 63 -3.04 6.55 5.30
N LEU A 64 -3.10 5.64 6.28
CA LEU A 64 -2.62 4.27 6.13
C LEU A 64 -3.40 3.51 5.05
N LEU A 65 -4.72 3.69 4.99
CA LEU A 65 -5.59 3.09 3.98
C LEU A 65 -5.28 3.64 2.58
N SER A 66 -5.13 4.96 2.42
CA SER A 66 -4.71 5.57 1.15
C SER A 66 -3.35 5.04 0.69
N ARG A 67 -2.38 4.93 1.61
CA ARG A 67 -1.06 4.35 1.31
C ARG A 67 -1.15 2.88 0.90
N ALA A 68 -2.09 2.13 1.47
CA ALA A 68 -2.32 0.73 1.10
C ALA A 68 -2.81 0.61 -0.34
N TYR A 69 -3.80 1.44 -0.70
CA TYR A 69 -4.31 1.52 -2.07
C TYR A 69 -3.23 1.98 -3.06
N HIS A 70 -2.42 2.98 -2.70
CA HIS A 70 -1.28 3.44 -3.50
C HIS A 70 -0.31 2.30 -3.80
N ASN A 71 0.15 1.61 -2.75
CA ASN A 71 1.12 0.53 -2.89
C ASN A 71 0.54 -0.67 -3.66
N LEU A 72 -0.75 -0.97 -3.47
CA LEU A 72 -1.44 -2.00 -4.22
C LEU A 72 -1.53 -1.65 -5.71
N ALA A 73 -1.81 -0.39 -6.05
CA ALA A 73 -1.81 0.09 -7.44
C ALA A 73 -0.44 -0.11 -8.10
N VAL A 74 0.64 0.26 -7.40
CA VAL A 74 2.02 0.06 -7.88
C VAL A 74 2.35 -1.43 -8.06
N ALA A 75 1.91 -2.29 -7.14
CA ALA A 75 2.10 -3.74 -7.24
C ALA A 75 1.32 -4.36 -8.41
N TYR A 76 0.06 -3.98 -8.60
CA TYR A 76 -0.74 -4.40 -9.77
C TYR A 76 -0.15 -3.90 -11.09
N ALA A 77 0.36 -2.66 -11.13
CA ALA A 77 1.05 -2.15 -12.31
C ALA A 77 2.32 -2.95 -12.63
N LYS A 78 3.08 -3.41 -11.62
CA LYS A 78 4.24 -4.28 -11.80
C LYS A 78 3.84 -5.66 -12.38
N GLN A 79 2.64 -6.15 -12.07
CA GLN A 79 2.04 -7.35 -12.69
C GLN A 79 1.41 -7.09 -14.07
N THR A 80 1.46 -5.86 -14.57
CA THR A 80 0.78 -5.38 -15.80
C THR A 80 -0.74 -5.40 -15.76
N TRP A 81 -1.33 -5.52 -14.57
CA TRP A 81 -2.78 -5.47 -14.33
C TRP A 81 -3.28 -4.02 -14.27
N TYR A 82 -3.05 -3.27 -15.36
CA TYR A 82 -3.18 -1.81 -15.33
C TYR A 82 -4.59 -1.31 -15.04
N LYS A 83 -5.64 -2.03 -15.44
CA LYS A 83 -7.03 -1.64 -15.13
C LYS A 83 -7.31 -1.71 -13.62
N ASP A 84 -6.88 -2.80 -12.98
CA ASP A 84 -7.00 -2.95 -11.53
C ASP A 84 -6.10 -1.96 -10.80
N ALA A 85 -4.89 -1.75 -11.31
CA ALA A 85 -3.97 -0.75 -10.78
C ALA A 85 -4.58 0.66 -10.77
N LEU A 86 -5.24 1.06 -11.86
CA LEU A 86 -5.88 2.37 -11.96
C LEU A 86 -6.98 2.53 -10.91
N LYS A 87 -7.83 1.51 -10.75
CA LYS A 87 -8.91 1.50 -9.75
C LYS A 87 -8.38 1.70 -8.33
N GLU A 88 -7.28 1.05 -7.97
CA GLU A 88 -6.68 1.23 -6.64
C GLU A 88 -5.99 2.60 -6.51
N ALA A 89 -5.39 3.14 -7.58
CA ALA A 89 -4.79 4.48 -7.57
C ALA A 89 -5.85 5.59 -7.38
N GLU A 90 -7.01 5.45 -8.03
CA GLU A 90 -8.16 6.35 -7.87
C GLU A 90 -8.61 6.39 -6.41
N ARG A 91 -8.79 5.22 -5.77
CA ARG A 91 -9.14 5.14 -4.34
C ARG A 91 -8.11 5.79 -3.43
N ALA A 92 -6.82 5.62 -3.73
CA ALA A 92 -5.75 6.26 -2.97
C ALA A 92 -5.89 7.79 -3.01
N PHE A 93 -6.11 8.33 -4.20
CA PHE A 93 -6.29 9.77 -4.44
C PHE A 93 -7.59 10.31 -3.81
N GLU A 94 -8.71 9.58 -3.92
CA GLU A 94 -9.99 9.94 -3.30
C GLU A 94 -9.86 10.08 -1.78
N LEU A 95 -9.11 9.18 -1.12
CA LEU A 95 -8.89 9.23 0.32
C LEU A 95 -7.94 10.35 0.74
N VAL A 96 -6.83 10.51 0.02
CA VAL A 96 -5.81 11.52 0.32
C VAL A 96 -5.28 12.09 -1.01
N PRO A 97 -5.77 13.27 -1.44
CA PRO A 97 -5.40 13.84 -2.73
C PRO A 97 -4.03 14.52 -2.66
N THR A 98 -2.96 13.73 -2.79
CA THR A 98 -1.58 14.22 -2.86
C THR A 98 -1.03 14.13 -4.28
N ASP A 99 0.04 14.88 -4.55
CA ASP A 99 0.76 14.81 -5.82
C ASP A 99 1.29 13.40 -6.10
N ASP A 100 1.74 12.67 -5.08
CA ASP A 100 2.22 11.30 -5.24
C ASP A 100 1.10 10.34 -5.69
N ASN A 101 -0.07 10.43 -5.07
CA ASN A 101 -1.23 9.61 -5.47
C ASN A 101 -1.71 9.98 -6.88
N ARG A 102 -1.78 11.28 -7.19
CA ARG A 102 -2.13 11.78 -8.53
C ARG A 102 -1.14 11.27 -9.58
N LYS A 103 0.16 11.33 -9.29
CA LYS A 103 1.22 10.91 -10.22
C LYS A 103 1.16 9.41 -10.53
N VAL A 104 0.90 8.55 -9.54
CA VAL A 104 0.72 7.10 -9.78
C VAL A 104 -0.46 6.85 -10.73
N MET A 105 -1.60 7.50 -10.48
CA MET A 105 -2.79 7.40 -11.33
C MET A 105 -2.48 7.82 -12.79
N GLU A 106 -1.83 8.97 -12.99
CA GLU A 106 -1.47 9.46 -14.33
C GLU A 106 -0.49 8.53 -15.06
N LEU A 107 0.51 7.98 -14.35
CA LEU A 107 1.46 7.04 -14.93
C LEU A 107 0.78 5.74 -15.40
N ILE A 108 -0.15 5.21 -14.60
CA ILE A 108 -0.92 4.02 -14.95
C ILE A 108 -1.83 4.32 -16.15
N GLN A 109 -2.54 5.45 -16.16
CA GLN A 109 -3.39 5.86 -17.27
C GLN A 109 -2.59 5.96 -18.58
N LYS A 110 -1.40 6.58 -18.54
CA LYS A 110 -0.50 6.66 -19.69
C LYS A 110 -0.09 5.27 -20.18
N LYS A 111 0.20 4.33 -19.27
CA LYS A 111 0.53 2.95 -19.64
C LYS A 111 -0.64 2.25 -20.36
N ILE A 112 -1.87 2.44 -19.89
CA ILE A 112 -3.07 1.90 -20.54
C ILE A 112 -3.19 2.44 -21.97
N SER A 113 -3.11 3.77 -22.15
CA SER A 113 -3.19 4.42 -23.47
C SER A 113 -2.11 3.94 -24.43
N SER A 114 -0.85 3.88 -23.99
CA SER A 114 0.25 3.39 -24.83
C SER A 114 0.06 1.93 -25.25
N LYS A 115 -0.53 1.09 -24.39
CA LYS A 115 -0.79 -0.31 -24.70
C LYS A 115 -1.92 -0.47 -25.72
N SER A 116 -2.99 0.35 -25.63
CA SER A 116 -4.04 0.34 -26.65
C SER A 116 -3.52 0.71 -28.04
N GLU A 117 -2.64 1.71 -28.13
CA GLU A 117 -2.02 2.13 -29.41
C GLU A 117 -1.14 1.03 -30.02
N SER A 118 -0.40 0.30 -29.19
CA SER A 118 0.41 -0.84 -29.64
C SER A 118 -0.41 -2.03 -30.15
N LEU A 119 -1.64 -2.20 -29.63
CA LEU A 119 -2.55 -3.27 -30.05
C LEU A 119 -3.38 -2.90 -31.30
N SER A 120 -3.46 -1.62 -31.64
CA SER A 120 -4.19 -1.12 -32.82
C SER A 120 -3.28 -0.85 -34.03
N SER A 121 -1.98 -1.05 -33.91
CA SER A 121 -1.01 -0.89 -35.01
C SER A 121 -0.83 -2.24 -35.73
N PRO A 122 -1.02 -2.32 -37.06
CA PRO A 122 -0.99 -3.57 -37.83
C PRO A 122 0.41 -4.20 -37.95
#